data_AF-X1AVW2-F1
#
_entry.id   AF-X1AVW2-F1
#
_cell.length_a   1.000
_cell.length_b   1.000
_cell.length_c   1.000
_cell.angle_alpha   90.00
_cell.angle_beta   90.00
_cell.angle_gamma   90.00
#
_symmetry.space_group_name_H-M   'P 1'
#
loop_
_entity.id
_entity.type
_entity.pdbx_description
1 polymer ?
#
loop_
_entity_poly.entity_id
_entity_poly.type
_entity_poly.pdbx_seq_one_letter_code
_entity_poly.pdbx_strand_id
1 'polypeptide(L)'
;VNIIGKNPETGGEYKINQLPAPESLIPYDNLPESILNALEGNEPSPELKFEANSDKPILEGQRNGHLTSMAGSMRRSGFGQRAIEAALLKENVDKCQPPLEEKEVRSIALSVAQYEPAQVGDKDKKRPAAATQLLELTKDIELFHTPDRMPYAVIKQDDHTEVWPLESRTVKDYLARRYYEKLGSAPSSQAIQNALNVFRGHALFAGCEEPVYTRLAGYDNKIYLDLCNSVWSVVEITAKGWQEIPSPPIRFVRSRGMTALPAPQAGGDVNKLRDFLNTTNDDWPLLLAWLIGAFMPKGPFPVLVLTGEQGSAKSTVARVMRSLVDPSTIPLRSLPKD
;
A
#
# COMPACT_ATOMS: atom_id res chain seq x y z
N VAL A 1 4.67 5.11 -38.68
CA VAL A 1 4.37 5.78 -37.39
C VAL A 1 4.72 4.81 -36.29
N ASN A 2 5.71 5.12 -35.44
CA ASN A 2 6.07 4.24 -34.33
C ASN A 2 5.12 4.53 -33.17
N ILE A 3 4.18 3.63 -32.89
CA ILE A 3 3.32 3.74 -31.71
C ILE A 3 4.08 3.11 -30.55
N ILE A 4 4.37 3.92 -29.55
CA ILE A 4 4.97 3.49 -28.29
C ILE A 4 3.84 3.42 -27.27
N GLY A 5 3.57 2.22 -26.78
CA GLY A 5 2.58 1.97 -25.74
C GLY A 5 3.24 1.45 -24.48
N LYS A 6 2.55 1.57 -23.35
CA LYS A 6 3.00 1.02 -22.07
C LYS A 6 2.04 -0.07 -21.66
N ASN A 7 2.54 -1.28 -21.45
CA ASN A 7 1.71 -2.38 -21.00
C ASN A 7 1.16 -2.04 -19.60
N PRO A 8 -0.17 -1.97 -19.41
CA PRO A 8 -0.77 -1.50 -18.17
C PRO A 8 -0.56 -2.44 -16.98
N GLU A 9 -0.26 -3.71 -17.23
CA GLU A 9 -0.06 -4.71 -16.18
C GLU A 9 1.41 -4.87 -15.78
N THR A 10 2.32 -4.81 -16.76
CA THR A 10 3.74 -5.05 -16.52
C THR A 10 4.57 -3.76 -16.48
N GLY A 11 4.00 -2.64 -16.93
CA GLY A 11 4.69 -1.36 -17.03
C GLY A 11 5.76 -1.29 -18.12
N GLY A 12 6.00 -2.41 -18.83
CA GLY A 12 6.98 -2.49 -19.91
C GLY A 12 6.53 -1.69 -21.13
N GLU A 13 7.45 -0.95 -21.74
CA GLU A 13 7.18 -0.28 -23.01
C GLU A 13 7.18 -1.30 -24.14
N TYR A 14 6.16 -1.24 -25.00
CA TYR A 14 6.13 -1.98 -26.25
C TYR A 14 6.09 -1.00 -27.42
N LYS A 15 6.79 -1.38 -28.48
CA LYS A 15 6.85 -0.61 -29.72
C LYS A 15 6.19 -1.42 -30.83
N ILE A 16 5.15 -0.86 -31.43
CA ILE A 16 4.55 -1.43 -32.64
C ILE A 16 5.38 -0.91 -33.82
N ASN A 17 6.32 -1.75 -34.27
CA ASN A 17 7.33 -1.36 -35.26
C ASN A 17 6.81 -1.39 -36.70
N GLN A 18 5.69 -2.08 -36.96
CA GLN A 18 5.01 -2.10 -38.25
C GLN A 18 3.50 -2.17 -38.02
N LEU A 19 2.77 -1.18 -38.52
CA LEU A 19 1.33 -1.32 -38.69
C LEU A 19 1.10 -2.22 -39.93
N PRO A 20 0.12 -3.13 -39.91
CA PRO A 20 -0.26 -3.88 -41.10
C PRO A 20 -0.57 -2.91 -42.26
N ALA A 21 -0.27 -3.33 -43.49
CA ALA A 21 -0.54 -2.51 -44.67
C ALA A 21 -2.04 -2.11 -44.69
N PRO A 22 -2.40 -0.90 -45.13
CA PRO A 22 -3.80 -0.42 -45.08
C PRO A 22 -4.79 -1.41 -45.70
N GLU A 23 -4.37 -2.17 -46.72
CA GLU A 23 -5.19 -3.19 -47.38
C GLU A 23 -5.50 -4.43 -46.52
N SER A 24 -4.77 -4.64 -45.43
CA SER A 24 -4.93 -5.77 -44.50
C SER A 24 -5.66 -5.40 -43.19
N LEU A 25 -6.07 -4.14 -43.05
CA LEU A 25 -6.91 -3.66 -41.97
C LEU A 25 -8.39 -3.77 -42.38
N ILE A 26 -9.25 -4.11 -41.42
CA ILE A 26 -10.70 -4.03 -41.62
C ILE A 26 -11.05 -2.53 -41.76
N PRO A 27 -11.68 -2.09 -42.87
CA PRO A 27 -12.15 -0.71 -43.00
C PRO A 27 -13.06 -0.35 -41.82
N TYR A 28 -13.04 0.91 -41.38
CA TYR A 28 -13.87 1.39 -40.27
C TYR A 28 -15.34 0.99 -40.43
N ASP A 29 -15.87 1.10 -41.65
CA ASP A 29 -17.25 0.77 -42.01
C ASP A 29 -17.59 -0.73 -41.95
N ASN A 30 -16.57 -1.59 -41.79
CA ASN A 30 -16.69 -3.04 -41.70
C ASN A 30 -16.38 -3.59 -40.29
N LEU A 31 -16.20 -2.71 -39.29
CA LEU A 31 -16.05 -3.13 -37.90
C LEU A 31 -17.39 -3.67 -37.35
N PRO A 32 -17.38 -4.66 -36.45
CA PRO A 32 -18.59 -5.11 -35.76
C PRO A 32 -19.28 -3.93 -35.03
N GLU A 33 -20.62 -3.89 -35.07
CA GLU A 33 -21.42 -2.82 -34.43
C GLU A 33 -21.06 -2.61 -32.95
N SER A 34 -20.70 -3.67 -32.21
CA SER A 34 -20.28 -3.55 -30.81
C SER A 34 -19.01 -2.69 -30.63
N ILE A 35 -18.06 -2.75 -31.56
CA ILE A 35 -16.83 -1.95 -31.51
C ILE A 35 -17.11 -0.51 -31.94
N LEU A 36 -17.96 -0.31 -32.95
CA LEU A 36 -18.39 1.03 -33.37
C LEU A 36 -19.11 1.75 -32.21
N ASN A 37 -20.03 1.07 -31.53
CA ASN A 37 -20.75 1.61 -30.38
C ASN A 37 -19.82 1.97 -29.20
N ALA A 38 -18.78 1.17 -28.95
CA ALA A 38 -17.80 1.44 -27.90
C ALA A 38 -16.89 2.64 -28.22
N LEU A 39 -16.51 2.81 -29.49
CA LEU A 39 -15.69 3.94 -29.95
C LEU A 39 -16.45 5.27 -29.96
N GLU A 40 -17.74 5.23 -30.25
CA GLU A 40 -18.63 6.41 -30.24
C GLU A 40 -19.11 6.80 -28.84
N GLY A 41 -18.73 6.05 -27.80
CA GLY A 41 -19.16 6.29 -26.43
C GLY A 41 -20.65 6.01 -26.20
N ASN A 42 -21.26 5.23 -27.09
CA ASN A 42 -22.68 4.87 -27.08
C ASN A 42 -22.97 3.55 -26.33
N GLU A 43 -21.96 2.88 -25.76
CA GLU A 43 -22.22 1.81 -24.81
C GLU A 43 -22.77 2.41 -23.49
N PRO A 44 -24.00 2.05 -23.07
CA PRO A 44 -24.44 2.38 -21.74
C PRO A 44 -23.48 1.71 -20.76
N SER A 45 -23.02 2.49 -19.77
CA SER A 45 -22.33 1.96 -18.59
C SER A 45 -23.12 0.74 -18.10
N PRO A 46 -22.48 -0.38 -17.71
CA PRO A 46 -23.21 -1.53 -17.21
C PRO A 46 -23.99 -1.07 -15.99
N GLU A 47 -25.30 -0.88 -16.17
CA GLU A 47 -26.23 -0.77 -15.06
C GLU A 47 -25.98 -1.99 -14.18
N LEU A 48 -25.63 -1.74 -12.93
CA LEU A 48 -25.64 -2.77 -11.90
C LEU A 48 -27.07 -3.32 -11.85
N LYS A 49 -27.32 -4.37 -12.62
CA LYS A 49 -28.50 -5.21 -12.47
C LYS A 49 -28.41 -5.82 -11.09
N PHE A 50 -29.09 -5.22 -10.13
CA PHE A 50 -29.66 -6.01 -9.04
C PHE A 50 -30.67 -6.94 -9.71
N GLU A 51 -30.23 -8.15 -10.07
CA GLU A 51 -31.16 -9.23 -10.29
C GLU A 51 -31.84 -9.52 -8.96
N ALA A 52 -32.97 -8.87 -8.74
CA ALA A 52 -34.00 -9.42 -7.88
C ALA A 52 -34.39 -10.75 -8.51
N ASN A 53 -33.88 -11.85 -7.94
CA ASN A 53 -34.24 -13.20 -8.32
C ASN A 53 -35.68 -13.50 -7.84
N SER A 54 -36.67 -12.79 -8.37
CA SER A 54 -38.06 -12.79 -7.88
C SER A 54 -39.04 -13.57 -8.74
N ASP A 55 -38.65 -14.12 -9.90
CA ASP A 55 -39.61 -14.71 -10.85
C ASP A 55 -39.58 -16.24 -10.97
N LYS A 56 -38.82 -16.94 -10.12
CA LYS A 56 -38.94 -18.40 -10.06
C LYS A 56 -40.12 -18.82 -9.16
N PRO A 57 -41.00 -19.72 -9.63
CA PRO A 57 -42.09 -20.23 -8.80
C PRO A 57 -41.53 -21.04 -7.62
N ILE A 58 -42.18 -20.90 -6.48
CA ILE A 58 -41.81 -21.54 -5.21
C ILE A 58 -42.56 -22.86 -5.12
N LEU A 59 -41.80 -23.94 -5.31
CA LEU A 59 -42.34 -25.29 -5.42
C LEU A 59 -42.68 -25.89 -4.05
N GLU A 60 -43.48 -26.96 -4.10
CA GLU A 60 -43.82 -27.80 -2.97
C GLU A 60 -42.57 -28.18 -2.14
N GLY A 61 -42.66 -27.98 -0.82
CA GLY A 61 -41.54 -28.13 0.12
C GLY A 61 -40.83 -26.83 0.53
N GLN A 62 -40.91 -25.76 -0.29
CA GLN A 62 -40.22 -24.47 0.00
C GLN A 62 -41.18 -23.34 0.44
N ARG A 63 -42.47 -23.47 0.14
CA ARG A 63 -43.53 -22.47 0.35
C ARG A 63 -43.63 -21.95 1.79
N ASN A 64 -43.71 -22.87 2.76
CA ASN A 64 -43.81 -22.51 4.18
C ASN A 64 -42.58 -21.75 4.68
N GLY A 65 -41.39 -22.16 4.27
CA GLY A 65 -40.14 -21.48 4.62
C GLY A 65 -40.07 -20.08 4.03
N HIS A 66 -40.48 -19.91 2.77
CA HIS A 66 -40.53 -18.60 2.11
C HIS A 66 -41.50 -17.64 2.80
N LEU A 67 -42.76 -18.05 2.99
CA LEU A 67 -43.78 -17.20 3.60
C LEU A 67 -43.44 -16.86 5.05
N THR A 68 -42.85 -17.80 5.81
CA THR A 68 -42.37 -17.54 7.17
C THR A 68 -41.21 -16.55 7.19
N SER A 69 -40.28 -16.64 6.24
CA SER A 69 -39.15 -15.71 6.10
C SER A 69 -39.63 -14.29 5.75
N MET A 70 -40.53 -14.18 4.77
CA MET A 70 -41.14 -12.91 4.38
C MET A 70 -41.90 -12.28 5.55
N ALA A 71 -42.72 -13.07 6.25
CA ALA A 71 -43.44 -12.64 7.45
C ALA A 71 -42.48 -12.14 8.54
N GLY A 72 -41.38 -12.87 8.79
CA GLY A 72 -40.38 -12.50 9.78
C GLY A 72 -39.67 -11.19 9.44
N SER A 73 -39.41 -10.94 8.16
CA SER A 73 -38.86 -9.66 7.69
C SER A 73 -39.81 -8.50 7.96
N MET A 74 -41.09 -8.67 7.61
CA MET A 74 -42.12 -7.67 7.86
C MET A 74 -42.33 -7.44 9.36
N ARG A 75 -42.31 -8.49 10.17
CA ARG A 75 -42.47 -8.34 11.63
C ARG A 75 -41.29 -7.60 12.25
N ARG A 76 -40.06 -7.90 11.83
CA ARG A 76 -38.86 -7.15 12.26
C ARG A 76 -38.95 -5.67 11.89
N SER A 77 -39.54 -5.36 10.74
CA SER A 77 -39.78 -3.98 10.29
C SER A 77 -40.99 -3.31 10.95
N GLY A 78 -41.62 -3.94 11.96
CA GLY A 78 -42.67 -3.33 12.76
C GLY A 78 -44.09 -3.53 12.23
N PHE A 79 -44.30 -4.31 11.17
CA PHE A 79 -45.64 -4.52 10.63
C PHE A 79 -46.51 -5.38 11.56
N GLY A 80 -47.79 -5.01 11.66
CA GLY A 80 -48.79 -5.75 12.42
C GLY A 80 -49.30 -6.99 11.69
N GLN A 81 -49.90 -7.93 12.42
CA GLN A 81 -50.39 -9.22 11.91
C GLN A 81 -51.22 -9.09 10.62
N ARG A 82 -52.19 -8.17 10.58
CA ARG A 82 -53.08 -7.99 9.42
C ARG A 82 -52.34 -7.58 8.15
N ALA A 83 -51.31 -6.74 8.28
CA ALA A 83 -50.50 -6.30 7.15
C ALA A 83 -49.61 -7.44 6.63
N ILE A 84 -49.07 -8.25 7.56
CA ILE A 84 -48.30 -9.45 7.22
C ILE A 84 -49.21 -10.46 6.49
N GLU A 85 -50.38 -10.77 7.05
CA GLU A 85 -51.33 -11.70 6.45
C GLU A 85 -51.72 -11.32 5.02
N ALA A 86 -52.09 -10.05 4.79
CA ALA A 86 -52.46 -9.57 3.46
C ALA A 86 -51.33 -9.74 2.43
N ALA A 87 -50.08 -9.45 2.84
CA ALA A 87 -48.93 -9.62 1.97
C ALA A 87 -48.63 -11.09 1.68
N LEU A 88 -48.71 -11.97 2.68
CA LEU A 88 -48.46 -13.40 2.48
C LEU A 88 -49.52 -14.06 1.58
N LEU A 89 -50.79 -13.65 1.70
CA LEU A 89 -51.85 -14.17 0.82
C LEU A 89 -51.58 -13.79 -0.64
N LYS A 90 -51.14 -12.56 -0.88
CA LYS A 90 -50.77 -12.10 -2.23
C LYS A 90 -49.55 -12.85 -2.77
N GLU A 91 -48.49 -12.96 -1.97
CA GLU A 91 -47.27 -13.67 -2.33
C GLU A 91 -47.52 -15.17 -2.60
N ASN A 92 -48.38 -15.81 -1.81
CA ASN A 92 -48.72 -17.21 -1.98
C ASN A 92 -49.44 -17.47 -3.31
N VAL A 93 -50.36 -16.59 -3.72
CA VAL A 93 -51.04 -16.67 -5.03
C VAL A 93 -50.06 -16.39 -6.17
N ASP A 94 -49.20 -15.40 -6.00
CA ASP A 94 -48.33 -14.92 -7.08
C ASP A 94 -47.12 -15.84 -7.32
N LYS A 95 -46.61 -16.52 -6.27
CA LYS A 95 -45.33 -17.22 -6.32
C LYS A 95 -45.36 -18.68 -5.90
N CYS A 96 -46.30 -19.16 -5.07
CA CYS A 96 -46.29 -20.54 -4.58
C CYS A 96 -47.04 -21.50 -5.54
N GLN A 97 -46.43 -22.64 -5.88
CA GLN A 97 -47.00 -23.63 -6.78
C GLN A 97 -46.97 -25.07 -6.19
N PRO A 98 -48.15 -25.69 -5.95
CA PRO A 98 -49.45 -25.05 -5.87
C PRO A 98 -49.52 -24.08 -4.66
N PRO A 99 -50.42 -23.08 -4.67
CA PRO A 99 -50.61 -22.20 -3.51
C PRO A 99 -50.98 -22.99 -2.25
N LEU A 100 -50.50 -22.55 -1.09
CA LEU A 100 -50.97 -23.08 0.20
C LEU A 100 -52.42 -22.64 0.47
N GLU A 101 -53.14 -23.40 1.29
CA GLU A 101 -54.47 -23.00 1.74
C GLU A 101 -54.42 -21.69 2.53
N GLU A 102 -55.42 -20.82 2.36
CA GLU A 102 -55.47 -19.54 3.09
C GLU A 102 -55.34 -19.72 4.62
N LYS A 103 -55.91 -20.80 5.16
CA LYS A 103 -55.83 -21.10 6.60
C LYS A 103 -54.39 -21.33 7.06
N GLU A 104 -53.56 -21.98 6.23
CA GLU A 104 -52.15 -22.22 6.51
C GLU A 104 -51.36 -20.92 6.47
N VAL A 105 -51.60 -20.07 5.46
CA VAL A 105 -50.98 -18.74 5.35
C VAL A 105 -51.34 -17.84 6.54
N ARG A 106 -52.61 -17.87 6.98
CA ARG A 106 -53.06 -17.16 8.19
C ARG A 106 -52.36 -17.65 9.44
N SER A 107 -52.14 -18.96 9.56
CA SER A 107 -51.40 -19.56 10.68
C SER A 107 -49.95 -19.06 10.75
N ILE A 108 -49.28 -18.91 9.60
CA ILE A 108 -47.92 -18.34 9.51
C ILE A 108 -47.92 -16.89 10.01
N ALA A 109 -48.85 -16.06 9.51
CA ALA A 109 -48.94 -14.66 9.93
C ALA A 109 -49.24 -14.51 11.43
N LEU A 110 -50.14 -15.34 11.96
CA LEU A 110 -50.44 -15.42 13.41
C LEU A 110 -49.22 -15.79 14.23
N SER A 111 -48.51 -16.87 13.85
CA SER A 111 -47.32 -17.37 14.53
C SER A 111 -46.21 -16.32 14.58
N VAL A 112 -45.95 -15.66 13.44
CA VAL A 112 -44.90 -14.64 13.37
C VAL A 112 -45.27 -13.35 14.12
N ALA A 113 -46.55 -12.99 14.17
CA ALA A 113 -47.00 -11.81 14.89
C ALA A 113 -46.86 -11.92 16.42
N GLN A 114 -46.71 -13.14 16.97
CA GLN A 114 -46.46 -13.35 18.40
C GLN A 114 -45.09 -12.84 18.85
N TYR A 115 -44.11 -12.78 17.94
CA TYR A 115 -42.80 -12.21 18.25
C TYR A 115 -42.90 -10.69 18.37
N GLU A 116 -42.16 -10.09 19.29
CA GLU A 116 -42.07 -8.63 19.38
C GLU A 116 -41.33 -8.06 18.16
N PRO A 117 -41.79 -6.94 17.58
CA PRO A 117 -41.06 -6.27 16.51
C PRO A 117 -39.74 -5.73 17.06
N ALA A 118 -38.71 -5.67 16.21
CA ALA A 118 -37.42 -5.14 16.66
C ALA A 118 -37.61 -3.68 17.13
N GLN A 119 -37.11 -3.36 18.32
CA GLN A 119 -37.10 -1.99 18.85
C GLN A 119 -36.37 -1.08 17.86
N VAL A 120 -37.10 -0.17 17.23
CA VAL A 120 -36.57 0.85 16.32
C VAL A 120 -35.82 1.87 17.19
N GLY A 121 -34.52 1.66 17.41
CA GLY A 121 -33.75 2.60 18.23
C GLY A 121 -32.25 2.36 18.39
N ASP A 122 -31.71 1.15 18.18
CA ASP A 122 -30.31 0.88 18.57
C ASP A 122 -29.37 0.39 17.45
N LYS A 123 -29.78 0.50 16.18
CA LYS A 123 -28.92 0.15 15.03
C LYS A 123 -28.51 1.31 14.11
N ASP A 124 -28.97 2.54 14.41
CA ASP A 124 -28.65 3.75 13.62
C ASP A 124 -27.59 4.66 14.25
N LYS A 125 -26.85 4.19 15.27
CA LYS A 125 -25.46 4.64 15.39
C LYS A 125 -24.66 3.90 14.32
N LYS A 126 -24.77 4.34 13.06
CA LYS A 126 -23.90 3.86 11.96
C LYS A 126 -22.47 3.88 12.48
N ARG A 127 -21.89 2.71 12.73
CA ARG A 127 -20.46 2.62 13.04
C ARG A 127 -19.74 3.35 11.90
N PRO A 128 -18.84 4.30 12.20
CA PRO A 128 -18.13 5.02 11.16
C PRO A 128 -17.52 4.02 10.19
N ALA A 129 -17.54 4.34 8.89
CA ALA A 129 -16.98 3.47 7.88
C ALA A 129 -15.55 3.10 8.26
N ALA A 130 -15.11 1.88 7.93
CA ALA A 130 -13.79 1.38 8.33
C ALA A 130 -12.63 2.33 7.94
N ALA A 131 -12.75 3.07 6.83
CA ALA A 131 -11.81 4.12 6.45
C ALA A 131 -11.80 5.28 7.46
N THR A 132 -12.97 5.78 7.90
CA THR A 132 -13.08 6.81 8.94
C THR A 132 -12.50 6.34 10.27
N GLN A 133 -12.71 5.05 10.62
CA GLN A 133 -12.09 4.46 11.80
C GLN A 133 -10.57 4.40 11.66
N LEU A 134 -10.03 4.03 10.50
CA LEU A 134 -8.59 4.06 10.24
C LEU A 134 -8.00 5.45 10.43
N LEU A 135 -8.63 6.49 9.86
CA LEU A 135 -8.19 7.89 10.04
C LEU A 135 -8.16 8.28 11.52
N GLU A 136 -9.17 7.89 12.29
CA GLU A 136 -9.24 8.17 13.73
C GLU A 136 -8.14 7.44 14.52
N LEU A 137 -7.92 6.16 14.19
CA LEU A 137 -6.94 5.30 14.88
C LEU A 137 -5.49 5.68 14.58
N THR A 138 -5.25 6.53 13.59
CA THR A 138 -3.91 6.85 13.06
C THR A 138 -3.66 8.35 12.98
N LYS A 139 -4.35 9.13 13.82
CA LYS A 139 -4.10 10.57 14.01
C LYS A 139 -2.69 10.90 14.45
N ASP A 140 -1.97 9.92 14.98
CA ASP A 140 -0.57 10.01 15.40
C ASP A 140 0.42 9.91 14.23
N ILE A 141 -0.03 9.50 13.03
CA ILE A 141 0.81 9.50 11.83
C ILE A 141 1.01 10.94 11.38
N GLU A 142 2.28 11.33 11.31
CA GLU A 142 2.67 12.57 10.64
C GLU A 142 2.83 12.31 9.14
N LEU A 143 2.29 13.23 8.33
CA LEU A 143 2.21 13.12 6.88
C LEU A 143 2.90 14.34 6.25
N PHE A 144 3.81 14.08 5.32
CA PHE A 144 4.57 15.12 4.62
C PHE A 144 4.83 14.66 3.18
N HIS A 145 5.41 15.54 2.37
CA HIS A 145 5.84 15.19 1.03
C HIS A 145 7.23 15.72 0.73
N THR A 146 7.91 15.09 -0.21
CA THR A 146 9.19 15.57 -0.73
C THR A 146 8.99 16.67 -1.78
N PRO A 147 10.05 17.42 -2.16
CA PRO A 147 9.97 18.45 -3.20
C PRO A 147 9.49 17.93 -4.58
N ASP A 148 9.73 16.66 -4.89
CA ASP A 148 9.20 15.96 -6.08
C ASP A 148 7.77 15.43 -5.89
N ARG A 149 7.07 15.88 -4.85
CA ARG A 149 5.66 15.57 -4.54
C ARG A 149 5.41 14.08 -4.29
N MET A 150 6.38 13.39 -3.68
CA MET A 150 6.18 12.02 -3.19
C MET A 150 5.69 12.04 -1.73
N PRO A 151 4.55 11.41 -1.41
CA PRO A 151 4.00 11.42 -0.06
C PRO A 151 4.67 10.38 0.85
N TYR A 152 4.92 10.77 2.10
CA TYR A 152 5.52 9.94 3.13
C TYR A 152 4.70 9.96 4.41
N ALA A 153 4.87 8.91 5.21
CA ALA A 153 4.31 8.76 6.53
C ALA A 153 5.43 8.56 7.55
N VAL A 154 5.28 9.21 8.70
CA VAL A 154 6.12 9.06 9.88
C VAL A 154 5.35 8.20 10.88
N ILE A 155 5.85 7.00 11.13
CA ILE A 155 5.22 6.01 12.00
C ILE A 155 5.99 5.97 13.32
N LYS A 156 5.28 6.12 14.43
CA LYS A 156 5.83 5.93 15.77
C LYS A 156 5.63 4.48 16.18
N GLN A 157 6.71 3.73 16.31
CA GLN A 157 6.75 2.45 17.01
C GLN A 157 7.16 2.72 18.47
N ASP A 158 6.88 1.78 19.37
CA ASP A 158 6.95 2.01 20.83
C ASP A 158 8.25 2.67 21.33
N ASP A 159 9.38 2.39 20.69
CA ASP A 159 10.72 2.87 21.06
C ASP A 159 11.41 3.74 19.99
N HIS A 160 10.83 3.92 18.80
CA HIS A 160 11.48 4.65 17.71
C HIS A 160 10.51 5.22 16.66
N THR A 161 11.03 6.05 15.76
CA THR A 161 10.26 6.66 14.67
C THR A 161 10.79 6.20 13.33
N GLU A 162 9.89 5.78 12.46
CA GLU A 162 10.20 5.29 11.11
C GLU A 162 9.59 6.20 10.05
N VAL A 163 10.31 6.41 8.94
CA VAL A 163 9.80 7.15 7.78
C VAL A 163 9.65 6.22 6.59
N TRP A 164 8.45 6.19 6.01
CA TRP A 164 8.11 5.30 4.91
C TRP A 164 7.37 6.02 3.78
N PRO A 165 7.61 5.67 2.51
CA PRO A 165 6.72 6.07 1.42
C PRO A 165 5.29 5.64 1.74
N LEU A 166 4.33 6.54 1.53
CA LEU A 166 2.94 6.31 1.95
C LEU A 166 2.32 5.06 1.29
N GLU A 167 2.72 4.77 0.05
CA GLU A 167 2.21 3.61 -0.71
C GLU A 167 2.90 2.28 -0.36
N SER A 168 3.91 2.32 0.52
CA SER A 168 4.67 1.13 0.89
C SER A 168 3.81 0.06 1.54
N ARG A 169 4.24 -1.19 1.39
CA ARG A 169 3.64 -2.32 2.10
C ARG A 169 3.71 -2.14 3.61
N THR A 170 4.78 -1.54 4.14
CA THR A 170 4.95 -1.26 5.57
C THR A 170 3.83 -0.39 6.13
N VAL A 171 3.46 0.70 5.43
CA VAL A 171 2.34 1.56 5.84
C VAL A 171 1.03 0.78 5.81
N LYS A 172 0.76 0.00 4.75
CA LYS A 172 -0.45 -0.85 4.65
C LYS A 172 -0.55 -1.83 5.82
N ASP A 173 0.54 -2.52 6.13
CA ASP A 173 0.61 -3.50 7.22
C ASP A 173 0.46 -2.81 8.59
N TYR A 174 1.02 -1.61 8.77
CA TYR A 174 0.84 -0.79 9.98
C TYR A 174 -0.63 -0.40 10.19
N LEU A 175 -1.31 0.10 9.15
CA LEU A 175 -2.73 0.44 9.22
C LEU A 175 -3.59 -0.78 9.57
N ALA A 176 -3.31 -1.92 8.95
CA ALA A 176 -4.02 -3.17 9.23
C ALA A 176 -3.81 -3.64 10.68
N ARG A 177 -2.57 -3.59 11.18
CA ARG A 177 -2.23 -3.93 12.57
C ARG A 177 -2.98 -3.03 13.56
N ARG A 178 -2.90 -1.71 13.39
CA ARG A 178 -3.55 -0.73 14.29
C ARG A 178 -5.07 -0.91 14.32
N TYR A 179 -5.68 -1.16 13.17
CA TYR A 179 -7.11 -1.46 13.08
C TYR A 179 -7.46 -2.75 13.83
N TYR A 180 -6.71 -3.84 13.62
CA TYR A 180 -6.94 -5.11 14.28
C TYR A 180 -6.78 -5.03 15.81
N GLU A 181 -5.71 -4.39 16.30
CA GLU A 181 -5.46 -4.23 17.73
C GLU A 181 -6.57 -3.47 18.46
N LYS A 182 -7.23 -2.53 17.76
CA LYS A 182 -8.27 -1.68 18.36
C LYS A 182 -9.68 -2.21 18.16
N LEU A 183 -9.95 -2.92 17.06
CA LEU A 183 -11.30 -3.33 16.66
C LEU A 183 -11.49 -4.85 16.58
N GLY A 184 -10.43 -5.65 16.74
CA GLY A 184 -10.48 -7.12 16.78
C GLY A 184 -10.79 -7.80 15.45
N SER A 185 -10.78 -7.06 14.34
CA SER A 185 -11.09 -7.56 13.00
C SER A 185 -10.13 -6.96 11.97
N ALA A 186 -9.93 -7.62 10.83
CA ALA A 186 -9.10 -7.07 9.75
C ALA A 186 -9.90 -6.04 8.93
N PRO A 187 -9.29 -4.92 8.52
CA PRO A 187 -9.92 -4.01 7.57
C PRO A 187 -9.94 -4.63 6.17
N SER A 188 -10.92 -4.25 5.34
CA SER A 188 -10.92 -4.64 3.93
C SER A 188 -9.84 -3.89 3.15
N SER A 189 -9.39 -4.45 2.02
CA SER A 189 -8.46 -3.77 1.11
C SER A 189 -8.98 -2.40 0.68
N GLN A 190 -10.30 -2.29 0.42
CA GLN A 190 -10.92 -1.01 0.06
C GLN A 190 -10.85 0.02 1.18
N ALA A 191 -11.01 -0.40 2.44
CA ALA A 191 -10.89 0.50 3.59
C ALA A 191 -9.46 1.07 3.70
N ILE A 192 -8.44 0.22 3.53
CA ILE A 192 -7.04 0.64 3.51
C ILE A 192 -6.79 1.61 2.35
N GLN A 193 -7.24 1.30 1.13
CA GLN A 193 -7.06 2.18 -0.03
C GLN A 193 -7.73 3.55 0.17
N ASN A 194 -8.94 3.58 0.71
CA ASN A 194 -9.65 4.82 1.00
C ASN A 194 -8.88 5.67 2.04
N ALA A 195 -8.34 5.06 3.09
CA ALA A 195 -7.53 5.76 4.08
C ALA A 195 -6.23 6.33 3.46
N LEU A 196 -5.51 5.51 2.66
CA LEU A 196 -4.30 5.94 1.96
C LEU A 196 -4.57 7.10 0.99
N ASN A 197 -5.71 7.10 0.28
CA ASN A 197 -6.08 8.20 -0.62
C ASN A 197 -6.28 9.52 0.15
N VAL A 198 -6.92 9.45 1.32
CA VAL A 198 -7.07 10.63 2.19
C VAL A 198 -5.72 11.10 2.72
N PHE A 199 -4.86 10.18 3.21
CA PHE A 199 -3.51 10.54 3.65
C PHE A 199 -2.66 11.13 2.54
N ARG A 200 -2.78 10.62 1.31
CA ARG A 200 -2.09 11.15 0.15
C ARG A 200 -2.54 12.58 -0.15
N GLY A 201 -3.84 12.83 -0.11
CA GLY A 201 -4.39 14.18 -0.25
C GLY A 201 -3.87 15.12 0.84
N HIS A 202 -3.90 14.68 2.10
CA HIS A 202 -3.36 15.46 3.20
C HIS A 202 -1.87 15.74 3.03
N ALA A 203 -1.06 14.71 2.80
CA ALA A 203 0.39 14.83 2.63
C ALA A 203 0.74 15.83 1.52
N LEU A 204 0.07 15.77 0.35
CA LEU A 204 0.43 16.59 -0.82
C LEU A 204 -0.08 18.03 -0.79
N PHE A 205 -1.11 18.33 -0.01
CA PHE A 205 -1.80 19.62 -0.05
C PHE A 205 -1.88 20.34 1.31
N ALA A 206 -1.68 19.63 2.41
CA ALA A 206 -1.69 20.18 3.77
C ALA A 206 -0.44 19.80 4.59
N GLY A 207 0.31 18.77 4.18
CA GLY A 207 1.57 18.36 4.80
C GLY A 207 2.72 19.31 4.50
N CYS A 208 3.76 19.23 5.32
CA CYS A 208 4.99 19.98 5.09
C CYS A 208 5.77 19.41 3.88
N GLU A 209 6.49 20.28 3.17
CA GLU A 209 7.48 19.87 2.18
C GLU A 209 8.83 19.64 2.87
N GLU A 210 9.32 18.40 2.91
CA GLU A 210 10.59 18.02 3.55
C GLU A 210 11.37 17.03 2.67
N PRO A 211 12.69 17.20 2.49
CA PRO A 211 13.52 16.20 1.81
C PRO A 211 13.67 14.93 2.65
N VAL A 212 13.83 13.80 1.97
CA VAL A 212 14.23 12.53 2.59
C VAL A 212 15.63 12.14 2.15
N TYR A 213 16.32 11.44 3.04
CA TYR A 213 17.67 10.93 2.82
C TYR A 213 17.70 9.42 3.04
N THR A 214 18.75 8.73 2.60
CA THR A 214 18.88 7.28 2.78
C THR A 214 19.93 6.94 3.83
N ARG A 215 21.20 6.82 3.44
CA ARG A 215 22.30 6.50 4.36
C ARG A 215 22.87 7.75 5.03
N LEU A 216 23.00 8.82 4.27
CA LEU A 216 23.77 9.99 4.66
C LEU A 216 23.03 11.26 4.28
N ALA A 217 23.14 12.27 5.13
CA ALA A 217 22.53 13.57 4.92
C ALA A 217 23.43 14.68 5.47
N GLY A 218 23.35 15.86 4.85
CA GLY A 218 23.93 17.08 5.38
C GLY A 218 22.84 18.05 5.78
N TYR A 219 22.89 18.56 7.01
CA TYR A 219 21.94 19.53 7.53
C TYR A 219 22.63 20.41 8.59
N ASP A 220 22.42 21.72 8.52
CA ASP A 220 22.97 22.70 9.46
C ASP A 220 24.49 22.54 9.76
N ASN A 221 25.31 22.44 8.70
CA ASN A 221 26.76 22.19 8.78
C ASN A 221 27.18 20.92 9.55
N LYS A 222 26.27 19.96 9.70
CA LYS A 222 26.52 18.65 10.28
C LYS A 222 26.27 17.56 9.25
N ILE A 223 26.87 16.40 9.51
CA ILE A 223 26.63 15.18 8.74
C ILE A 223 25.84 14.23 9.64
N TYR A 224 24.81 13.61 9.08
CA TYR A 224 24.01 12.61 9.75
C TYR A 224 24.15 11.29 8.99
N LEU A 225 24.46 10.22 9.71
CA LEU A 225 24.64 8.88 9.17
C LEU A 225 23.63 7.94 9.81
N ASP A 226 22.69 7.42 9.03
CA ASP A 226 21.76 6.39 9.50
C ASP A 226 22.51 5.06 9.71
N LEU A 227 22.46 4.55 10.95
CA LEU A 227 23.07 3.25 11.26
C LEU A 227 22.25 2.08 10.70
N CYS A 228 21.01 2.28 10.23
CA CYS A 228 20.13 1.19 9.78
C CYS A 228 19.95 0.06 10.80
N ASN A 229 20.16 0.34 12.09
CA ASN A 229 19.90 -0.62 13.16
C ASN A 229 18.42 -0.63 13.55
N SER A 230 18.01 -1.62 14.34
CA SER A 230 16.61 -1.84 14.71
C SER A 230 16.02 -0.71 15.57
N VAL A 231 16.87 0.09 16.24
CA VAL A 231 16.45 1.20 17.13
C VAL A 231 16.39 2.55 16.42
N TRP A 232 16.64 2.59 15.10
CA TRP A 232 16.60 3.80 14.27
C TRP A 232 17.51 4.94 14.71
N SER A 233 18.64 4.62 15.33
CA SER A 233 19.62 5.62 15.74
C SER A 233 20.45 6.13 14.57
N VAL A 234 20.90 7.38 14.69
CA VAL A 234 21.69 8.10 13.71
C VAL A 234 22.96 8.63 14.37
N VAL A 235 24.08 8.63 13.67
CA VAL A 235 25.28 9.32 14.14
C VAL A 235 25.25 10.75 13.62
N GLU A 236 25.20 11.72 14.53
CA GLU A 236 25.45 13.13 14.24
C GLU A 236 26.96 13.38 14.29
N ILE A 237 27.52 13.95 13.22
CA ILE A 237 28.94 14.24 13.07
C ILE A 237 29.11 15.76 12.91
N THR A 238 29.97 16.33 13.75
CA THR A 238 30.31 17.75 13.79
C THR A 238 31.83 17.93 13.68
N ALA A 239 32.30 19.17 13.51
CA ALA A 239 33.72 19.48 13.57
C ALA A 239 34.41 19.14 14.91
N LYS A 240 33.63 18.93 16.00
CA LYS A 240 34.15 18.61 17.34
C LYS A 240 34.16 17.11 17.64
N GLY A 241 33.56 16.29 16.79
CA GLY A 241 33.34 14.88 17.04
C GLY A 241 31.93 14.44 16.66
N TRP A 242 31.55 13.25 17.10
CA TRP A 242 30.29 12.62 16.75
C TRP A 242 29.58 12.06 17.98
N GLN A 243 28.28 11.84 17.85
CA GLN A 243 27.42 11.22 18.87
C GLN A 243 26.29 10.44 18.20
N GLU A 244 25.88 9.33 18.80
CA GLU A 244 24.66 8.62 18.40
C GLU A 244 23.43 9.30 19.02
N ILE A 245 22.42 9.56 18.20
CA ILE A 245 21.17 10.21 18.58
C ILE A 245 19.96 9.39 18.12
N PRO A 246 18.87 9.33 18.90
CA PRO A 246 17.68 8.56 18.55
C PRO A 246 16.72 9.30 17.61
N SER A 247 16.80 10.64 17.54
CA SER A 247 15.88 11.46 16.75
C SER A 247 16.63 12.62 16.09
N PRO A 248 17.00 12.48 14.81
CA PRO A 248 17.65 13.57 14.06
C PRO A 248 16.62 14.61 13.59
N PRO A 249 17.03 15.85 13.30
CA PRO A 249 16.15 16.89 12.75
C PRO A 249 15.85 16.71 11.23
N ILE A 250 16.05 15.51 10.70
CA ILE A 250 15.94 15.17 9.28
C ILE A 250 15.28 13.81 9.09
N ARG A 251 14.76 13.53 7.90
CA ARG A 251 14.03 12.28 7.60
C ARG A 251 14.92 11.29 6.85
N PHE A 252 15.12 10.10 7.42
CA PHE A 252 15.77 8.98 6.74
C PHE A 252 14.75 7.93 6.31
N VAL A 253 14.89 7.44 5.08
CA VAL A 253 14.11 6.35 4.50
C VAL A 253 15.04 5.18 4.19
N ARG A 254 14.66 4.00 4.65
CA ARG A 254 15.46 2.77 4.50
C ARG A 254 14.91 1.92 3.36
N SER A 255 15.80 1.51 2.46
CA SER A 255 15.47 0.53 1.42
C SER A 255 15.70 -0.89 1.94
N ARG A 256 14.96 -1.88 1.41
CA ARG A 256 15.06 -3.30 1.83
C ARG A 256 16.46 -3.90 1.74
N GLY A 257 17.33 -3.33 0.91
CA GLY A 257 18.68 -3.83 0.69
C GLY A 257 19.72 -3.25 1.66
N MET A 258 19.37 -2.22 2.44
CA MET A 258 20.29 -1.60 3.40
C MET A 258 20.42 -2.48 4.64
N THR A 259 21.66 -2.64 5.13
CA THR A 259 21.92 -3.36 6.38
C THR A 259 22.50 -2.43 7.43
N ALA A 260 22.46 -2.87 8.68
CA ALA A 260 22.98 -2.10 9.80
C ALA A 260 24.50 -1.87 9.68
N LEU A 261 24.92 -0.66 10.01
CA LEU A 261 26.29 -0.33 10.38
C LEU A 261 26.47 -0.58 11.89
N PRO A 262 27.65 -1.03 12.34
CA PRO A 262 27.95 -1.06 13.76
C PRO A 262 27.97 0.37 14.33
N ALA A 263 27.55 0.51 15.59
CA ALA A 263 27.71 1.78 16.30
C ALA A 263 29.21 2.13 16.40
N PRO A 264 29.61 3.37 16.08
CA PRO A 264 31.01 3.77 16.11
C PRO A 264 31.58 3.72 17.53
N GLN A 265 32.88 3.45 17.64
CA GLN A 265 33.63 3.44 18.90
C GLN A 265 34.85 4.34 18.79
N ALA A 266 35.16 5.07 19.87
CA ALA A 266 36.34 5.92 19.94
C ALA A 266 37.62 5.08 20.10
N GLY A 267 38.77 5.66 19.72
CA GLY A 267 40.08 5.03 19.89
C GLY A 267 40.47 4.02 18.80
N GLY A 268 39.75 4.00 17.68
CA GLY A 268 40.13 3.21 16.50
C GLY A 268 41.39 3.75 15.80
N ASP A 269 42.07 2.87 15.06
CA ASP A 269 43.20 3.21 14.19
C ASP A 269 42.85 2.82 12.74
N VAL A 270 42.76 3.83 11.87
CA VAL A 270 42.40 3.65 10.46
C VAL A 270 43.42 2.78 9.72
N ASN A 271 44.67 2.71 10.17
CA ASN A 271 45.69 1.89 9.53
C ASN A 271 45.42 0.39 9.66
N LYS A 272 44.65 -0.05 10.67
CA LYS A 272 44.21 -1.46 10.81
C LYS A 272 43.35 -1.92 9.63
N LEU A 273 42.72 -0.99 8.90
CA LEU A 273 41.97 -1.34 7.70
C LEU A 273 42.88 -1.89 6.59
N ARG A 274 44.18 -1.53 6.56
CA ARG A 274 45.14 -2.04 5.57
C ARG A 274 45.28 -3.57 5.65
N ASP A 275 45.10 -4.16 6.82
CA ASP A 275 45.19 -5.62 7.00
C ASP A 275 44.11 -6.38 6.22
N PHE A 276 43.04 -5.69 5.81
CA PHE A 276 41.93 -6.26 5.04
C PHE A 276 41.95 -5.88 3.56
N LEU A 277 42.91 -5.06 3.13
CA LEU A 277 42.95 -4.48 1.80
C LEU A 277 44.25 -4.83 1.07
N ASN A 278 44.13 -5.22 -0.18
CA ASN A 278 45.28 -5.36 -1.07
C ASN A 278 45.65 -3.97 -1.62
N THR A 279 46.44 -3.20 -0.86
CA THR A 279 46.78 -1.80 -1.18
C THR A 279 48.26 -1.50 -0.98
N THR A 280 48.83 -0.69 -1.85
CA THR A 280 50.21 -0.20 -1.73
C THR A 280 50.26 1.07 -0.88
N ASN A 281 51.47 1.54 -0.56
CA ASN A 281 51.64 2.82 0.14
C ASN A 281 51.17 4.03 -0.70
N ASP A 282 51.24 3.93 -2.02
CA ASP A 282 50.85 4.99 -2.94
C ASP A 282 49.32 5.02 -3.15
N ASP A 283 48.66 3.86 -3.12
CA ASP A 283 47.20 3.75 -3.26
C ASP A 283 46.44 4.08 -1.98
N TRP A 284 47.08 3.88 -0.82
CA TRP A 284 46.41 4.05 0.48
C TRP A 284 45.81 5.44 0.70
N PRO A 285 46.53 6.57 0.43
CA PRO A 285 45.94 7.90 0.52
C PRO A 285 44.71 8.08 -0.39
N LEU A 286 44.67 7.44 -1.56
CA LEU A 286 43.54 7.52 -2.48
C LEU A 286 42.31 6.78 -1.93
N LEU A 287 42.51 5.60 -1.34
CA LEU A 287 41.43 4.85 -0.69
C LEU A 287 40.88 5.60 0.53
N LEU A 288 41.75 6.23 1.33
CA LEU A 288 41.32 7.08 2.44
C LEU A 288 40.56 8.32 1.97
N ALA A 289 41.06 9.02 0.95
CA ALA A 289 40.39 10.17 0.37
C ALA A 289 39.00 9.78 -0.18
N TRP A 290 38.89 8.63 -0.83
CA TRP A 290 37.59 8.10 -1.28
C TRP A 290 36.67 7.79 -0.11
N LEU A 291 37.17 7.14 0.94
CA LEU A 291 36.37 6.79 2.12
C LEU A 291 35.81 8.04 2.80
N ILE A 292 36.66 9.04 3.04
CA ILE A 292 36.24 10.34 3.59
C ILE A 292 35.23 11.00 2.67
N GLY A 293 35.50 11.01 1.36
CA GLY A 293 34.61 11.59 0.35
C GLY A 293 33.25 10.90 0.27
N ALA A 294 33.16 9.60 0.58
CA ALA A 294 31.91 8.86 0.64
C ALA A 294 31.01 9.30 1.80
N PHE A 295 31.57 9.94 2.84
CA PHE A 295 30.82 10.56 3.93
C PHE A 295 30.47 12.03 3.69
N MET A 296 30.90 12.63 2.57
CA MET A 296 30.58 14.02 2.28
C MET A 296 29.12 14.15 1.82
N PRO A 297 28.32 15.06 2.41
CA PRO A 297 26.90 15.17 2.09
C PRO A 297 26.61 15.92 0.79
N LYS A 298 27.61 16.61 0.24
CA LYS A 298 27.52 17.38 -1.01
C LYS A 298 28.71 17.05 -1.89
N GLY A 299 28.44 16.90 -3.18
CA GLY A 299 29.43 16.56 -4.18
C GLY A 299 30.40 17.71 -4.54
N PRO A 300 31.38 17.43 -5.42
CA PRO A 300 31.49 16.23 -6.25
C PRO A 300 31.84 14.96 -5.45
N PHE A 301 31.25 13.82 -5.83
CA PHE A 301 31.47 12.53 -5.15
C PHE A 301 32.58 11.75 -5.84
N PRO A 302 33.62 11.27 -5.12
CA PRO A 302 34.69 10.52 -5.74
C PRO A 302 34.21 9.13 -6.16
N VAL A 303 34.57 8.72 -7.39
CA VAL A 303 34.29 7.39 -7.92
C VAL A 303 35.53 6.52 -7.72
N LEU A 304 35.39 5.43 -6.95
CA LEU A 304 36.47 4.45 -6.79
C LEU A 304 36.50 3.50 -7.98
N VAL A 305 37.54 3.61 -8.80
CA VAL A 305 37.80 2.69 -9.92
C VAL A 305 38.91 1.73 -9.50
N LEU A 306 38.57 0.45 -9.35
CA LEU A 306 39.54 -0.60 -9.02
C LEU A 306 39.98 -1.33 -10.29
N THR A 307 41.25 -1.25 -10.63
CA THR A 307 41.86 -1.94 -11.78
C THR A 307 42.86 -3.00 -11.32
N GLY A 308 43.18 -3.94 -12.20
CA GLY A 308 44.11 -5.04 -11.92
C GLY A 308 43.68 -6.36 -12.56
N GLU A 309 44.61 -7.29 -12.68
CA GLU A 309 44.38 -8.61 -13.29
C GLU A 309 43.36 -9.47 -12.53
N GLN A 310 42.84 -10.52 -13.15
CA GLN A 310 42.00 -11.48 -12.44
C GLN A 310 42.75 -12.06 -11.23
N GLY A 311 42.08 -12.15 -10.07
CA GLY A 311 42.72 -12.63 -8.83
C GLY A 311 43.35 -11.54 -7.95
N SER A 312 43.45 -10.28 -8.39
CA SER A 312 44.02 -9.14 -7.62
C SER A 312 43.19 -8.64 -6.43
N ALA A 313 42.17 -9.40 -5.99
CA ALA A 313 41.29 -9.08 -4.85
C ALA A 313 40.43 -7.79 -4.98
N LYS A 314 40.24 -7.22 -6.17
CA LYS A 314 39.36 -6.04 -6.42
C LYS A 314 37.97 -6.16 -5.78
N SER A 315 37.31 -7.30 -5.98
CA SER A 315 35.98 -7.57 -5.43
C SER A 315 35.98 -7.62 -3.90
N THR A 316 37.09 -8.02 -3.28
CA THR A 316 37.25 -8.01 -1.83
C THR A 316 37.39 -6.59 -1.32
N VAL A 317 38.27 -5.78 -1.93
CA VAL A 317 38.42 -4.35 -1.60
C VAL A 317 37.09 -3.62 -1.73
N ALA A 318 36.38 -3.77 -2.85
CA ALA A 318 35.07 -3.15 -3.05
C ALA A 318 34.05 -3.54 -1.96
N ARG A 319 34.03 -4.82 -1.57
CA ARG A 319 33.12 -5.32 -0.51
C ARG A 319 33.45 -4.72 0.86
N VAL A 320 34.73 -4.70 1.23
CA VAL A 320 35.20 -4.13 2.50
C VAL A 320 34.89 -2.64 2.53
N MET A 321 35.29 -1.88 1.51
CA MET A 321 35.03 -0.44 1.43
C MET A 321 33.54 -0.11 1.48
N ARG A 322 32.70 -0.86 0.74
CA ARG A 322 31.24 -0.67 0.81
C ARG A 322 30.67 -0.97 2.19
N SER A 323 31.17 -2.00 2.87
CA SER A 323 30.68 -2.38 4.20
C SER A 323 30.92 -1.32 5.28
N LEU A 324 31.91 -0.44 5.07
CA LEU A 324 32.21 0.67 5.98
C LEU A 324 31.30 1.88 5.79
N VAL A 325 30.66 2.02 4.63
CA VAL A 325 29.88 3.22 4.26
C VAL A 325 28.39 2.92 4.16
N ASP A 326 28.02 1.94 3.33
CA ASP A 326 26.64 1.57 3.07
C ASP A 326 26.53 0.05 2.82
N PRO A 327 26.62 -0.76 3.89
CA PRO A 327 26.53 -2.20 3.78
C PRO A 327 25.14 -2.59 3.25
N SER A 328 25.13 -3.65 2.44
CA SER A 328 23.93 -4.10 1.74
C SER A 328 23.88 -5.61 1.62
N THR A 329 22.66 -6.17 1.58
CA THR A 329 22.39 -7.59 1.32
C THR A 329 22.96 -8.06 -0.02
N ILE A 330 23.15 -7.15 -0.99
CA ILE A 330 23.82 -7.40 -2.26
C ILE A 330 25.08 -6.53 -2.32
N PRO A 331 26.22 -7.00 -1.77
CA PRO A 331 27.41 -6.17 -1.56
C PRO A 331 28.14 -5.80 -2.85
N LEU A 332 28.01 -6.61 -3.90
CA LEU A 332 28.57 -6.34 -5.23
C LEU A 332 27.48 -6.54 -6.27
N ARG A 333 27.50 -5.69 -7.31
CA ARG A 333 26.68 -5.87 -8.51
C ARG A 333 27.62 -6.09 -9.69
N SER A 334 27.21 -6.92 -10.64
CA SER A 334 27.83 -6.92 -11.96
C SER A 334 27.60 -5.57 -12.61
N LEU A 335 28.54 -5.14 -13.44
CA LEU A 335 28.30 -4.01 -14.33
C LEU A 335 27.06 -4.31 -15.20
N PRO A 336 26.22 -3.31 -15.52
CA PRO A 336 25.17 -3.47 -16.51
C PRO A 336 25.77 -4.10 -17.77
N LYS A 337 25.08 -5.11 -18.31
CA LYS A 337 25.39 -5.60 -19.65
C LYS A 337 24.71 -4.63 -20.62
N ASP A 338 25.43 -4.20 -21.64
CA ASP A 338 24.91 -3.33 -22.71
C ASP A 338 23.63 -3.89 -23.35
#